data_AF-A0A9E0XBJ8-F1
#
_entry.id   AF-A0A9E0XBJ8-F1
#
_cell.length_a   1.000
_cell.length_b   1.000
_cell.length_c   1.000
_cell.angle_alpha   90.00
_cell.angle_beta   90.00
_cell.angle_gamma   90.00
#
_symmetry.space_group_name_H-M   'P 1'
#
loop_
_entity.id
_entity.type
_entity.pdbx_description
1 polymer ?
#
loop_
_entity_poly.entity_id
_entity_poly.type
_entity_poly.pdbx_seq_one_letter_code
_entity_poly.pdbx_strand_id
1 'polypeptide(L)'
;MTIKELAYSAQQHLQASTGSSLKRAHIYELLAASFGFKSYAALGVDTVFTQRRSDDKRTGSHRDFVRRRCIELGYPPEGADLVSVSLGSFLAERQIGVVQISALISQLRGDWSSLDDDPADDDPEQFGDEQDDRLGARWADGDEAAIAPLMLDGLEAAASKGNALAHYALALIHAPDDDDDTDRGAGSSYWHSQAQQGRVLTGVEKEWAEAHAARLTQADKYASHLREAGRLGNQHALLDLAERFGDPSFFERPRHDVGADPSAIAEIAERLGRVADAKHWLTVAAENGDTDAMLRLIEEHDQGDLARCWTWVYLSRLVGTDLSKDAYYAINEDGS
;
A
#
# COMPACT_ATOMS: atom_id res chain seq x y z
N MET A 1 14.54 4.25 15.07
CA MET A 1 15.76 4.89 14.55
C MET A 1 15.36 5.80 13.39
N THR A 2 15.65 7.10 13.44
CA THR A 2 15.42 8.05 12.32
C THR A 2 16.57 8.03 11.30
N ILE A 3 16.41 8.68 10.15
CA ILE A 3 17.49 8.80 9.14
C ILE A 3 18.69 9.57 9.71
N LYS A 4 18.44 10.59 10.54
CA LYS A 4 19.49 11.36 11.23
C LYS A 4 20.28 10.49 12.21
N GLU A 5 19.60 9.63 12.96
CA GLU A 5 20.20 8.67 13.89
C GLU A 5 20.99 7.58 13.15
N LEU A 6 20.47 7.09 12.03
CA LEU A 6 21.20 6.15 11.17
C LEU A 6 22.52 6.76 10.69
N ALA A 7 22.47 7.97 10.13
CA ALA A 7 23.67 8.67 9.70
C ALA A 7 24.61 9.00 10.88
N TYR A 8 24.08 9.14 12.09
CA TYR A 8 24.86 9.31 13.32
C TYR A 8 25.63 8.07 13.69
N SER A 9 24.91 6.95 13.79
CA SER A 9 25.49 5.68 14.13
C SER A 9 26.51 5.23 13.08
N ALA A 10 26.21 5.41 11.79
CA ALA A 10 27.13 5.11 10.70
C ALA A 10 28.40 5.97 10.77
N GLN A 11 28.28 7.28 11.04
CA GLN A 11 29.45 8.16 11.19
C GLN A 11 30.36 7.68 12.32
N GLN A 12 29.79 7.41 13.50
CA GLN A 12 30.56 6.97 14.66
C GLN A 12 31.26 5.62 14.41
N HIS A 13 30.53 4.68 13.81
CA HIS A 13 31.08 3.36 13.47
C HIS A 13 32.27 3.48 12.50
N LEU A 14 32.12 4.27 11.45
CA LEU A 14 33.18 4.45 10.45
C LEU A 14 34.38 5.22 11.02
N GLN A 15 34.18 6.22 11.87
CA GLN A 15 35.28 6.93 12.52
C GLN A 15 36.06 5.99 13.45
N ALA A 16 35.36 5.12 14.18
CA ALA A 16 35.99 4.12 15.04
C ALA A 16 36.76 3.05 14.25
N SER A 17 36.25 2.61 13.10
CA SER A 17 36.90 1.56 12.30
C SER A 17 38.04 2.08 11.42
N THR A 18 37.97 3.33 10.95
CA THR A 18 38.93 3.89 9.98
C THR A 18 39.93 4.87 10.57
N GLY A 19 39.70 5.37 11.79
CA GLY A 19 40.47 6.45 12.40
C GLY A 19 40.37 7.80 11.66
N SER A 20 39.53 7.89 10.62
CA SER A 20 39.39 9.06 9.76
C SER A 20 38.16 9.90 10.13
N SER A 21 38.30 11.22 10.18
CA SER A 21 37.17 12.12 10.43
C SER A 21 36.32 12.29 9.17
N LEU A 22 35.16 11.64 9.15
CA LEU A 22 34.17 11.78 8.08
C LEU A 22 33.14 12.86 8.43
N LYS A 23 32.78 13.74 7.48
CA LYS A 23 31.68 14.72 7.65
C LYS A 23 30.30 14.04 7.58
N ARG A 24 29.33 14.50 8.38
CA ARG A 24 27.96 13.93 8.37
C ARG A 24 27.28 13.99 7.00
N ALA A 25 27.42 15.10 6.28
CA ALA A 25 26.86 15.25 4.93
C ALA A 25 27.39 14.17 3.96
N HIS A 26 28.66 13.78 4.12
CA HIS A 26 29.28 12.73 3.28
C HIS A 26 28.74 11.34 3.64
N ILE A 27 28.30 11.11 4.90
CA ILE A 27 27.69 9.84 5.30
C ILE A 27 26.39 9.58 4.56
N TYR A 28 25.53 10.58 4.35
CA TYR A 28 24.32 10.42 3.55
C TYR A 28 24.63 9.98 2.11
N GLU A 29 25.66 10.57 1.50
CA GLU A 29 26.12 10.21 0.17
C GLU A 29 26.68 8.78 0.11
N LEU A 30 27.43 8.37 1.13
CA LEU A 30 27.97 7.00 1.21
C LEU A 30 26.86 5.97 1.46
N LEU A 31 25.88 6.28 2.31
CA LEU A 31 24.69 5.44 2.52
C LEU A 31 23.93 5.23 1.21
N ALA A 32 23.74 6.29 0.42
CA ALA A 32 23.11 6.19 -0.89
C ALA A 32 23.93 5.32 -1.87
N ALA A 33 25.25 5.50 -1.90
CA ALA A 33 26.15 4.71 -2.71
C ALA A 33 26.15 3.22 -2.32
N SER A 34 25.92 2.88 -1.05
CA SER A 34 25.77 1.48 -0.59
C SER A 34 24.59 0.75 -1.22
N PHE A 35 23.63 1.48 -1.78
CA PHE A 35 22.47 0.93 -2.49
C PHE A 35 22.49 1.27 -4.00
N GLY A 36 23.67 1.64 -4.54
CA GLY A 36 23.86 1.89 -5.96
C GLY A 36 23.42 3.27 -6.46
N PHE A 37 23.00 4.19 -5.58
CA PHE A 37 22.61 5.54 -5.97
C PHE A 37 23.83 6.46 -6.12
N LYS A 38 23.76 7.36 -7.10
CA LYS A 38 24.83 8.34 -7.38
C LYS A 38 24.90 9.47 -6.34
N SER A 39 23.80 9.73 -5.64
CA SER A 39 23.72 10.74 -4.58
C SER A 39 22.59 10.44 -3.60
N TYR A 40 22.63 11.10 -2.44
CA TYR A 40 21.53 10.99 -1.48
C TYR A 40 20.22 11.61 -2.00
N ALA A 41 20.32 12.67 -2.80
CA ALA A 41 19.17 13.26 -3.47
C ALA A 41 18.51 12.27 -4.44
N ALA A 42 19.29 11.48 -5.18
CA ALA A 42 18.76 10.48 -6.11
C ALA A 42 18.04 9.33 -5.38
N LEU A 43 18.56 8.90 -4.22
CA LEU A 43 17.88 7.92 -3.38
C LEU A 43 16.52 8.45 -2.92
N GLY A 44 16.46 9.70 -2.45
CA GLY A 44 15.23 10.29 -1.92
C GLY A 44 14.16 10.69 -2.96
N VAL A 45 14.30 10.29 -4.24
CA VAL A 45 13.30 10.56 -5.28
C VAL A 45 12.10 9.63 -5.14
N ASP A 46 12.36 8.32 -5.10
CA ASP A 46 11.34 7.26 -5.14
C ASP A 46 11.60 6.13 -4.14
N THR A 47 12.64 6.27 -3.32
CA THR A 47 13.16 5.20 -2.47
C THR A 47 13.34 5.69 -1.04
N VAL A 48 12.99 4.86 -0.07
CA VAL A 48 13.16 5.15 1.37
C VAL A 48 13.97 4.06 2.05
N PHE A 49 14.67 4.43 3.13
CA PHE A 49 15.35 3.44 3.96
C PHE A 49 14.33 2.63 4.77
N THR A 50 14.65 1.37 4.98
CA THR A 50 13.85 0.46 5.80
C THR A 50 14.75 -0.40 6.68
N GLN A 51 14.19 -0.92 7.77
CA GLN A 51 14.85 -1.88 8.65
C GLN A 51 14.06 -3.18 8.57
N ARG A 52 14.59 -4.18 7.87
CA ARG A 52 13.88 -5.45 7.61
C ARG A 52 14.35 -6.52 8.57
N ARG A 53 13.42 -7.29 9.16
CA ARG A 53 13.78 -8.54 9.83
C ARG A 53 13.92 -9.64 8.79
N SER A 54 15.16 -10.10 8.64
CA SER A 54 15.67 -11.26 7.88
C SER A 54 14.66 -12.06 7.04
N ASP A 55 14.69 -11.88 5.72
CA ASP A 55 14.76 -13.02 4.77
C ASP A 55 15.07 -12.61 3.32
N ASP A 56 15.07 -11.31 3.00
CA ASP A 56 15.39 -10.88 1.64
C ASP A 56 16.91 -10.84 1.40
N LYS A 57 17.47 -12.00 1.05
CA LYS A 57 18.79 -12.10 0.43
C LYS A 57 18.76 -11.39 -0.91
N ARG A 58 19.12 -10.09 -0.94
CA ARG A 58 19.79 -9.40 -2.06
C ARG A 58 19.95 -7.91 -1.76
N THR A 59 21.04 -7.54 -1.12
CA THR A 59 21.77 -6.34 -1.55
C THR A 59 23.19 -6.79 -1.85
N GLY A 60 23.51 -6.91 -3.14
CA GLY A 60 24.90 -7.08 -3.55
C GLY A 60 25.68 -5.92 -2.94
N SER A 61 26.69 -6.22 -2.13
CA SER A 61 27.45 -5.19 -1.43
C SER A 61 28.06 -4.25 -2.49
N HIS A 62 27.50 -3.04 -2.63
CA HIS A 62 27.92 -2.04 -3.63
C HIS A 62 29.22 -1.35 -3.22
N ARG A 63 30.21 -2.13 -2.79
CA ARG A 63 31.49 -1.67 -2.23
C ARG A 63 32.23 -0.78 -3.20
N ASP A 64 32.22 -1.12 -4.48
CA ASP A 64 32.86 -0.33 -5.53
C ASP A 64 32.25 1.06 -5.66
N PHE A 65 30.91 1.17 -5.53
CA PHE A 65 30.21 2.45 -5.55
C PHE A 65 30.54 3.28 -4.32
N VAL A 66 30.54 2.67 -3.12
CA VAL A 66 30.92 3.35 -1.88
C VAL A 66 32.36 3.84 -1.93
N ARG A 67 33.29 2.99 -2.37
CA ARG A 67 34.71 3.32 -2.54
C ARG A 67 34.90 4.49 -3.50
N ARG A 68 34.30 4.40 -4.68
CA ARG A 68 34.35 5.47 -5.68
C ARG A 68 33.79 6.78 -5.13
N ARG A 69 32.63 6.74 -4.47
CA ARG A 69 32.01 7.92 -3.89
C ARG A 69 32.86 8.54 -2.79
N CYS A 70 33.50 7.72 -1.96
CA CYS A 70 34.42 8.18 -0.92
C CYS A 70 35.62 8.95 -1.53
N ILE A 71 36.19 8.45 -2.62
CA ILE A 71 37.28 9.14 -3.36
C ILE A 71 36.78 10.45 -3.97
N GLU A 72 35.60 10.46 -4.60
CA GLU A 72 34.98 11.68 -5.16
C GLU A 72 34.73 12.76 -4.09
N LEU A 73 34.47 12.36 -2.85
CA LEU A 73 34.29 13.26 -1.70
C LEU A 73 35.62 13.75 -1.08
N GLY A 74 36.76 13.36 -1.66
CA GLY A 74 38.10 13.84 -1.30
C GLY A 74 38.85 13.00 -0.26
N TYR A 75 38.39 11.79 0.04
CA TYR A 75 39.08 10.88 0.96
C TYR A 75 40.13 10.02 0.24
N PRO A 76 41.25 9.67 0.91
CA PRO A 76 42.32 8.88 0.29
C PRO A 76 41.85 7.46 -0.07
N PRO A 77 42.41 6.83 -1.13
CA PRO A 77 42.01 5.50 -1.58
C PRO A 77 42.07 4.42 -0.49
N GLU A 78 43.11 4.42 0.35
CA GLU A 78 43.26 3.46 1.46
C GLU A 78 42.12 3.57 2.48
N GLY A 79 41.73 4.81 2.82
CA GLY A 79 40.58 5.06 3.68
C GLY A 79 39.26 4.68 3.03
N ALA A 80 39.12 4.93 1.71
CA ALA A 80 37.93 4.57 0.95
C ALA A 80 37.68 3.06 0.91
N ASP A 81 38.73 2.25 0.80
CA ASP A 81 38.64 0.79 0.83
C ASP A 81 38.09 0.30 2.18
N LEU A 82 38.62 0.82 3.29
CA LEU A 82 38.18 0.47 4.64
C LEU A 82 36.75 0.94 4.92
N VAL A 83 36.40 2.17 4.51
CA VAL A 83 35.02 2.69 4.60
C VAL A 83 34.03 1.80 3.85
N SER A 84 34.40 1.32 2.65
CA SER A 84 33.51 0.46 1.85
C SER A 84 33.19 -0.87 2.56
N VAL A 85 34.16 -1.45 3.26
CA VAL A 85 33.99 -2.69 4.04
C VAL A 85 33.15 -2.42 5.28
N SER A 86 33.58 -1.46 6.11
CA SER A 86 32.94 -1.18 7.39
C SER A 86 31.50 -0.73 7.23
N LEU A 87 31.18 0.09 6.20
CA LEU A 87 29.81 0.52 5.96
C LEU A 87 28.92 -0.64 5.54
N GLY A 88 29.43 -1.54 4.70
CA GLY A 88 28.69 -2.75 4.31
C GLY A 88 28.36 -3.65 5.50
N SER A 89 29.34 -3.91 6.37
CA SER A 89 29.14 -4.67 7.61
C SER A 89 28.12 -4.00 8.53
N PHE A 90 28.24 -2.68 8.75
CA PHE A 90 27.32 -1.92 9.58
C PHE A 90 25.86 -2.01 9.10
N LEU A 91 25.63 -1.89 7.79
CA LEU A 91 24.28 -1.97 7.21
C LEU A 91 23.71 -3.39 7.32
N ALA A 92 24.54 -4.41 7.10
CA ALA A 92 24.15 -5.81 7.23
C ALA A 92 23.80 -6.17 8.69
N GLU A 93 24.63 -5.78 9.66
CA GLU A 93 24.41 -6.02 11.09
C GLU A 93 23.12 -5.39 11.60
N ARG A 94 22.76 -4.20 11.09
CA ARG A 94 21.54 -3.48 11.46
C ARG A 94 20.34 -3.79 10.56
N GLN A 95 20.52 -4.67 9.57
CA GLN A 95 19.51 -5.05 8.58
C GLN A 95 18.87 -3.85 7.87
N ILE A 96 19.71 -2.88 7.50
CA ILE A 96 19.27 -1.67 6.81
C ILE A 96 19.22 -1.93 5.33
N GLY A 97 18.05 -1.67 4.74
CA GLY A 97 17.79 -1.78 3.32
C GLY A 97 17.15 -0.51 2.77
N VAL A 98 16.76 -0.59 1.50
CA VAL A 98 15.95 0.41 0.83
C VAL A 98 14.76 -0.27 0.16
N VAL A 99 13.66 0.46 0.02
CA VAL A 99 12.46 0.01 -0.69
C VAL A 99 11.95 1.14 -1.57
N GLN A 100 11.53 0.80 -2.80
CA GLN A 100 10.83 1.75 -3.67
C GLN A 100 9.44 2.03 -3.10
N ILE A 101 9.04 3.30 -3.09
CA ILE A 101 7.75 3.71 -2.53
C ILE A 101 6.60 3.06 -3.29
N SER A 102 6.71 2.88 -4.61
CA SER A 102 5.70 2.15 -5.41
C SER A 102 5.55 0.69 -4.97
N ALA A 103 6.65 -0.02 -4.77
CA ALA A 103 6.63 -1.40 -4.30
C ALA A 103 6.04 -1.52 -2.88
N LEU A 104 6.34 -0.55 -2.02
CA LEU A 104 5.72 -0.45 -0.69
C LEU A 104 4.21 -0.24 -0.79
N ILE A 105 3.73 0.63 -1.69
CA ILE A 105 2.30 0.85 -1.91
C ILE A 105 1.61 -0.44 -2.37
N SER A 106 2.15 -1.15 -3.36
CA SER A 106 1.59 -2.43 -3.81
C SER A 106 1.53 -3.45 -2.68
N GLN A 107 2.55 -3.48 -1.81
CA GLN A 107 2.53 -4.32 -0.61
C GLN A 107 1.44 -3.90 0.38
N LEU A 108 1.29 -2.60 0.66
CA LEU A 108 0.29 -2.07 1.59
C LEU A 108 -1.15 -2.27 1.10
N ARG A 109 -1.37 -2.25 -0.22
CA ARG A 109 -2.69 -2.51 -0.82
C ARG A 109 -3.06 -3.99 -0.89
N GLY A 110 -2.10 -4.89 -0.65
CA GLY A 110 -2.32 -6.33 -0.82
C GLY A 110 -2.28 -6.80 -2.28
N ASP A 111 -1.74 -6.01 -3.21
CA ASP A 111 -1.69 -6.30 -4.66
C ASP A 111 -0.78 -7.51 -5.03
N TRP A 112 -0.28 -8.29 -4.07
CA TRP A 112 0.50 -9.50 -4.32
C TRP A 112 -0.43 -10.71 -4.48
N SER A 113 -1.09 -10.81 -5.64
CA SER A 113 -1.62 -12.09 -6.11
C SER A 113 -0.46 -13.05 -6.36
N SER A 114 -0.55 -14.27 -5.82
CA SER A 114 0.44 -15.34 -5.86
C SER A 114 1.21 -15.47 -7.19
N LEU A 115 2.49 -15.10 -7.17
CA LEU A 115 3.48 -15.69 -8.06
C LEU A 115 3.89 -17.04 -7.44
N ASP A 116 3.01 -18.03 -7.53
CA ASP A 116 3.30 -19.46 -7.40
C ASP A 116 2.10 -20.23 -7.97
N ASP A 117 1.90 -20.09 -9.28
CA ASP A 117 0.97 -20.92 -10.05
C ASP A 117 1.77 -22.15 -10.54
N ASP A 118 1.89 -23.16 -9.66
CA ASP A 118 2.38 -24.49 -10.04
C ASP A 118 1.14 -25.36 -10.31
N PRO A 119 0.88 -25.80 -11.56
CA PRO A 119 -0.31 -26.57 -11.87
C PRO A 119 -0.10 -28.00 -11.38
N ALA A 120 -0.55 -28.31 -10.17
CA ALA A 120 -0.61 -29.69 -9.69
C ALA A 120 -1.94 -30.33 -10.10
N ASP A 121 -1.80 -31.30 -11.00
CA ASP A 121 -2.74 -32.29 -11.52
C ASP A 121 -3.97 -32.65 -10.64
N ASP A 122 -5.08 -32.82 -11.35
CA ASP A 122 -6.38 -33.40 -10.95
C ASP A 122 -6.29 -34.60 -9.98
N ASP A 123 -6.95 -34.50 -8.82
CA ASP A 123 -7.60 -35.67 -8.18
C ASP A 123 -8.80 -35.22 -7.30
N PRO A 124 -10.06 -35.54 -7.65
CA PRO A 124 -11.23 -34.94 -7.02
C PRO A 124 -11.93 -35.88 -6.03
N GLU A 125 -11.28 -36.48 -5.04
CA GLU A 125 -12.01 -37.15 -3.93
C GLU A 125 -11.24 -37.16 -2.59
N GLN A 126 -11.44 -36.12 -1.76
CA GLN A 126 -11.45 -36.29 -0.31
C GLN A 126 -12.13 -35.10 0.40
N PHE A 127 -13.35 -35.34 0.87
CA PHE A 127 -13.99 -34.53 1.89
C PHE A 127 -13.16 -34.59 3.17
N GLY A 128 -12.62 -33.45 3.56
CA GLY A 128 -11.93 -33.22 4.82
C GLY A 128 -11.90 -31.72 5.07
N ASP A 129 -12.87 -31.22 5.84
CA ASP A 129 -12.90 -29.86 6.36
C ASP A 129 -11.63 -29.63 7.21
N GLU A 130 -10.56 -29.13 6.60
CA GLU A 130 -9.36 -28.55 7.23
C GLU A 130 -8.28 -28.34 6.14
N GLN A 131 -8.38 -27.26 5.34
CA GLN A 131 -7.26 -26.53 4.70
C GLN A 131 -7.79 -25.56 3.63
N ASP A 132 -7.78 -24.26 3.92
CA ASP A 132 -6.80 -23.35 3.27
C ASP A 132 -6.68 -22.02 4.05
N ASP A 133 -6.40 -22.11 5.35
CA ASP A 133 -6.05 -20.97 6.21
C ASP A 133 -4.52 -20.71 6.20
N ARG A 134 -3.84 -21.00 5.08
CA ARG A 134 -2.37 -20.83 4.96
C ARG A 134 -1.94 -19.68 4.06
N LEU A 135 -2.86 -19.01 3.37
CA LEU A 135 -2.56 -17.86 2.52
C LEU A 135 -3.02 -16.51 3.10
N GLY A 136 -3.86 -16.52 4.15
CA GLY A 136 -4.16 -15.35 5.00
C GLY A 136 -3.11 -15.07 6.10
N ALA A 137 -2.15 -15.97 6.28
CA ALA A 137 -1.25 -16.01 7.44
C ALA A 137 0.11 -15.32 7.22
N ARG A 138 0.23 -14.33 6.33
CA ARG A 138 1.44 -13.48 6.29
C ARG A 138 1.33 -12.25 7.19
N TRP A 139 0.12 -11.90 7.63
CA TRP A 139 -0.14 -10.73 8.47
C TRP A 139 -1.18 -10.97 9.58
N ALA A 140 -1.85 -12.12 9.60
CA ALA A 140 -2.86 -12.46 10.61
C ALA A 140 -2.27 -12.90 11.97
N ASP A 141 -0.96 -13.14 12.07
CA ASP A 141 -0.31 -13.52 13.31
C ASP A 141 0.51 -12.33 13.88
N GLY A 142 -0.17 -11.50 14.67
CA GLY A 142 0.39 -10.89 15.88
C GLY A 142 1.66 -10.04 15.82
N ASP A 143 2.13 -9.62 14.65
CA ASP A 143 3.21 -8.65 14.49
C ASP A 143 2.77 -7.61 13.46
N GLU A 144 2.18 -6.52 13.94
CA GLU A 144 2.32 -5.20 13.32
C GLU A 144 3.81 -5.08 12.96
N ALA A 145 4.20 -5.40 11.71
CA ALA A 145 5.59 -5.42 11.31
C ALA A 145 6.06 -3.97 11.36
N ALA A 146 6.50 -3.57 12.55
CA ALA A 146 6.54 -2.20 13.00
C ALA A 146 7.16 -1.38 11.89
N ILE A 147 6.31 -0.58 11.23
CA ILE A 147 6.74 0.32 10.16
C ILE A 147 7.88 1.10 10.76
N ALA A 148 9.11 0.74 10.35
CA ALA A 148 10.26 1.12 11.14
C ALA A 148 10.26 2.65 11.19
N PRO A 149 10.54 3.29 12.35
CA PRO A 149 10.59 4.75 12.42
C PRO A 149 11.51 5.39 11.37
N LEU A 150 12.46 4.59 10.84
CA LEU A 150 13.34 4.94 9.73
C LEU A 150 12.59 5.14 8.41
N MET A 151 11.63 4.26 8.12
CA MET A 151 10.80 4.30 6.92
C MET A 151 9.80 5.45 7.00
N LEU A 152 9.16 5.65 8.15
CA LEU A 152 8.26 6.79 8.39
C LEU A 152 8.98 8.13 8.18
N ASP A 153 10.14 8.33 8.82
CA ASP A 153 10.95 9.54 8.66
C ASP A 153 11.36 9.77 7.19
N GLY A 154 11.64 8.69 6.44
CA GLY A 154 11.92 8.76 5.01
C GLY A 154 10.72 9.14 4.15
N LEU A 155 9.55 8.58 4.44
CA LEU A 155 8.30 8.90 3.76
C LEU A 155 7.87 10.34 4.05
N GLU A 156 7.94 10.80 5.31
CA GLU A 156 7.65 12.18 5.69
C GLU A 156 8.60 13.17 4.98
N ALA A 157 9.90 12.84 4.91
CA ALA A 157 10.88 13.64 4.19
C ALA A 157 10.63 13.69 2.68
N ALA A 158 10.13 12.61 2.07
CA ALA A 158 9.75 12.58 0.65
C ALA A 158 8.43 13.35 0.41
N ALA A 159 7.44 13.17 1.29
CA ALA A 159 6.15 13.85 1.25
C ALA A 159 6.32 15.37 1.37
N SER A 160 7.14 15.85 2.32
CA SER A 160 7.44 17.29 2.47
C SER A 160 8.09 17.94 1.24
N LYS A 161 8.64 17.14 0.30
CA LYS A 161 9.17 17.61 -0.99
C LYS A 161 8.15 17.53 -2.14
N GLY A 162 6.90 17.17 -1.86
CA GLY A 162 5.82 17.04 -2.85
C GLY A 162 5.79 15.70 -3.57
N ASN A 163 6.29 14.62 -2.97
CA ASN A 163 6.17 13.28 -3.56
C ASN A 163 4.76 12.71 -3.32
N ALA A 164 3.98 12.55 -4.41
CA ALA A 164 2.62 12.03 -4.37
C ALA A 164 2.51 10.59 -3.85
N LEU A 165 3.47 9.72 -4.21
CA LEU A 165 3.52 8.33 -3.75
C LEU A 165 3.85 8.26 -2.26
N ALA A 166 4.73 9.13 -1.76
CA ALA A 166 5.04 9.18 -0.33
C ALA A 166 3.82 9.58 0.50
N HIS A 167 3.07 10.59 0.04
CA HIS A 167 1.80 10.95 0.64
C HIS A 167 0.80 9.78 0.61
N TYR A 168 0.70 9.08 -0.51
CA TYR A 168 -0.22 7.95 -0.60
C TYR A 168 0.18 6.78 0.31
N ALA A 169 1.48 6.44 0.36
CA ALA A 169 1.98 5.42 1.28
C ALA A 169 1.71 5.78 2.75
N LEU A 170 1.93 7.04 3.15
CA LEU A 170 1.58 7.53 4.48
C LEU A 170 0.07 7.45 4.76
N ALA A 171 -0.77 7.72 3.76
CA ALA A 171 -2.20 7.52 3.90
C ALA A 171 -2.51 6.05 4.18
N LEU A 172 -2.03 5.11 3.36
CA LEU A 172 -2.26 3.66 3.59
C LEU A 172 -1.78 3.19 4.97
N ILE A 173 -0.63 3.68 5.44
CA ILE A 173 -0.12 3.40 6.79
C ILE A 173 -1.05 3.93 7.89
N HIS A 174 -1.71 5.06 7.62
CA HIS A 174 -2.64 5.69 8.56
C HIS A 174 -4.11 5.30 8.35
N ALA A 175 -4.40 4.38 7.43
CA ALA A 175 -5.77 3.97 7.16
C ALA A 175 -6.44 3.42 8.43
N PRO A 176 -7.72 3.74 8.67
CA PRO A 176 -8.48 3.11 9.75
C PRO A 176 -8.66 1.62 9.43
N ASP A 177 -8.56 0.76 10.45
CA ASP A 177 -8.88 -0.66 10.29
C ASP A 177 -10.38 -0.82 10.02
N ASP A 178 -10.74 -1.56 8.96
CA ASP A 178 -12.15 -1.74 8.56
C ASP A 178 -12.96 -2.57 9.60
N ASP A 179 -12.28 -3.29 10.52
CA ASP A 179 -12.89 -4.05 11.63
C ASP A 179 -13.35 -3.19 12.82
N ASP A 180 -12.93 -1.93 12.89
CA ASP A 180 -13.14 -1.07 14.06
C ASP A 180 -14.58 -0.51 14.16
N ASP A 181 -15.43 -0.79 13.15
CA ASP A 181 -16.85 -0.45 13.12
C ASP A 181 -17.74 -1.40 13.92
N THR A 182 -17.24 -2.57 14.32
CA THR A 182 -18.00 -3.53 15.13
C THR A 182 -17.56 -3.51 16.60
N ASP A 183 -18.43 -2.96 17.45
CA ASP A 183 -18.49 -3.13 18.91
C ASP A 183 -17.47 -2.43 19.85
N ARG A 184 -16.36 -1.82 19.40
CA ARG A 184 -15.47 -1.06 20.31
C ARG A 184 -15.77 0.45 20.42
N GLY A 185 -16.59 0.98 19.51
CA GLY A 185 -16.83 2.43 19.36
C GLY A 185 -17.81 3.06 20.36
N ALA A 186 -18.86 2.34 20.77
CA ALA A 186 -20.06 2.95 21.36
C ALA A 186 -19.85 3.69 22.70
N GLY A 187 -18.83 3.32 23.49
CA GLY A 187 -18.47 4.03 24.74
C GLY A 187 -17.32 5.02 24.59
N SER A 188 -16.47 4.87 23.57
CA SER A 188 -15.18 5.55 23.48
C SER A 188 -15.29 7.05 23.15
N SER A 189 -16.23 7.42 22.27
CA SER A 189 -16.51 8.81 21.92
C SER A 189 -17.12 9.60 23.09
N TYR A 190 -17.98 8.95 23.89
CA TYR A 190 -18.57 9.54 25.09
C TYR A 190 -17.49 9.89 26.12
N TRP A 191 -16.60 8.94 26.45
CA TRP A 191 -15.53 9.19 27.40
C TRP A 191 -14.54 10.25 26.91
N HIS A 192 -14.22 10.25 25.62
CA HIS A 192 -13.42 11.31 25.02
C HIS A 192 -14.07 12.69 25.19
N SER A 193 -15.37 12.82 24.90
CA SER A 193 -16.10 14.08 25.16
C SER A 193 -16.12 14.47 26.63
N GLN A 194 -16.25 13.51 27.55
CA GLN A 194 -16.24 13.78 28.99
C GLN A 194 -14.85 14.27 29.47
N ALA A 195 -13.77 13.69 28.96
CA ALA A 195 -12.41 14.15 29.23
C ALA A 195 -12.19 15.58 28.70
N GLN A 196 -12.66 15.89 27.49
CA GLN A 196 -12.58 17.24 26.91
C GLN A 196 -13.32 18.30 27.74
N GLN A 197 -14.38 17.91 28.46
CA GLN A 197 -15.13 18.78 29.38
C GLN A 197 -14.44 18.96 30.74
N GLY A 198 -13.24 18.41 30.93
CA GLY A 198 -12.44 18.56 32.14
C GLY A 198 -12.71 17.52 33.23
N ARG A 199 -13.48 16.46 32.93
CA ARG A 199 -13.66 15.34 33.86
C ARG A 199 -12.36 14.54 33.96
N VAL A 200 -11.91 14.28 35.19
CA VAL A 200 -10.77 13.40 35.44
C VAL A 200 -11.22 11.95 35.24
N LEU A 201 -10.73 11.30 34.19
CA LEU A 201 -10.98 9.88 33.92
C LEU A 201 -9.85 9.01 34.48
N THR A 202 -10.19 7.80 34.92
CA THR A 202 -9.23 6.83 35.47
C THR A 202 -9.54 5.41 34.99
N GLY A 203 -8.51 4.56 34.88
CA GLY A 203 -8.66 3.18 34.43
C GLY A 203 -9.20 3.08 33.00
N VAL A 204 -10.15 2.17 32.79
CA VAL A 204 -10.71 1.84 31.47
C VAL A 204 -11.34 3.05 30.77
N GLU A 205 -11.99 3.97 31.50
CA GLU A 205 -12.58 5.18 30.92
C GLU A 205 -11.52 6.07 30.26
N LYS A 206 -10.35 6.18 30.89
CA LYS A 206 -9.22 6.96 30.38
C LYS A 206 -8.62 6.27 29.17
N GLU A 207 -8.39 4.96 29.24
CA GLU A 207 -7.85 4.17 28.12
C GLU A 207 -8.73 4.28 26.88
N TRP A 208 -10.06 4.20 27.03
CA TRP A 208 -10.99 4.36 25.92
C TRP A 208 -11.01 5.78 25.34
N ALA A 209 -10.94 6.80 26.18
CA ALA A 209 -10.85 8.19 25.73
C ALA A 209 -9.55 8.46 24.96
N GLU A 210 -8.40 7.95 25.45
CA GLU A 210 -7.09 8.08 24.81
C GLU A 210 -7.04 7.30 23.49
N ALA A 211 -7.58 6.07 23.45
CA ALA A 211 -7.67 5.28 22.24
C ALA A 211 -8.55 5.95 21.17
N HIS A 212 -9.66 6.58 21.56
CA HIS A 212 -10.50 7.35 20.64
C HIS A 212 -9.77 8.60 20.11
N ALA A 213 -9.08 9.34 20.97
CA ALA A 213 -8.27 10.50 20.56
C ALA A 213 -7.16 10.10 19.57
N ALA A 214 -6.50 8.96 19.81
CA ALA A 214 -5.50 8.40 18.91
C ALA A 214 -6.10 8.06 17.54
N ARG A 215 -7.26 7.40 17.51
CA ARG A 215 -8.00 7.09 16.27
C ARG A 215 -8.41 8.34 15.49
N LEU A 216 -8.88 9.39 16.16
CA LEU A 216 -9.17 10.67 15.51
C LEU A 216 -7.90 11.28 14.89
N THR A 217 -6.79 11.28 15.62
CA THR A 217 -5.50 11.79 15.12
C THR A 217 -5.01 10.99 13.91
N GLN A 218 -5.20 9.66 13.93
CA GLN A 218 -4.87 8.77 12.83
C GLN A 218 -5.73 9.06 11.60
N ALA A 219 -7.05 9.18 11.77
CA ALA A 219 -7.99 9.52 10.71
C ALA A 219 -7.71 10.90 10.09
N ASP A 220 -7.31 11.88 10.89
CA ASP A 220 -6.90 13.20 10.39
C ASP A 220 -5.64 13.11 9.53
N LYS A 221 -4.64 12.32 9.95
CA LYS A 221 -3.42 12.07 9.16
C LYS A 221 -3.74 11.36 7.85
N TYR A 222 -4.57 10.32 7.91
CA TYR A 222 -5.06 9.59 6.75
C TYR A 222 -5.68 10.54 5.72
N ALA A 223 -6.69 11.30 6.13
CA ALA A 223 -7.43 12.18 5.24
C ALA A 223 -6.55 13.32 4.71
N SER A 224 -5.63 13.86 5.51
CA SER A 224 -4.68 14.90 5.10
C SER A 224 -3.73 14.40 4.01
N HIS A 225 -3.09 13.26 4.24
CA HIS A 225 -2.16 12.67 3.29
C HIS A 225 -2.84 12.20 2.02
N LEU A 226 -4.05 11.64 2.12
CA LEU A 226 -4.82 11.20 0.97
C LEU A 226 -5.20 12.37 0.06
N ARG A 227 -5.70 13.48 0.63
CA ARG A 227 -6.02 14.70 -0.13
C ARG A 227 -4.79 15.29 -0.80
N GLU A 228 -3.66 15.34 -0.11
CA GLU A 228 -2.44 15.89 -0.68
C GLU A 228 -1.87 14.99 -1.80
N ALA A 229 -1.93 13.67 -1.64
CA ALA A 229 -1.60 12.72 -2.70
C ALA A 229 -2.48 12.93 -3.95
N GLY A 230 -3.79 13.08 -3.77
CA GLY A 230 -4.74 13.35 -4.85
C GLY A 230 -4.48 14.70 -5.53
N ARG A 231 -4.19 15.75 -4.74
CA ARG A 231 -3.81 17.09 -5.23
C ARG A 231 -2.55 17.04 -6.11
N LEU A 232 -1.58 16.22 -5.73
CA LEU A 232 -0.35 15.97 -6.50
C LEU A 232 -0.55 15.01 -7.68
N GLY A 233 -1.74 14.41 -7.80
CA GLY A 233 -2.17 13.62 -8.96
C GLY A 233 -1.96 12.12 -8.86
N ASN A 234 -1.82 11.58 -7.64
CA ASN A 234 -1.87 10.14 -7.44
C ASN A 234 -3.30 9.61 -7.73
N GLN A 235 -3.43 8.69 -8.69
CA GLN A 235 -4.74 8.19 -9.14
C GLN A 235 -5.41 7.26 -8.12
N HIS A 236 -4.64 6.40 -7.44
CA HIS A 236 -5.17 5.56 -6.37
C HIS A 236 -5.73 6.42 -5.23
N ALA A 237 -5.01 7.48 -4.84
CA ALA A 237 -5.49 8.41 -3.81
C ALA A 237 -6.79 9.11 -4.23
N LEU A 238 -6.94 9.45 -5.51
CA LEU A 238 -8.18 10.04 -6.02
C LEU A 238 -9.33 9.04 -6.02
N LEU A 239 -9.07 7.77 -6.35
CA LEU A 239 -10.07 6.72 -6.28
C LEU A 239 -10.51 6.48 -4.83
N ASP A 240 -9.58 6.38 -3.89
CA ASP A 240 -9.88 6.22 -2.46
C ASP A 240 -10.64 7.45 -1.90
N LEU A 241 -10.35 8.67 -2.40
CA LEU A 241 -11.12 9.88 -2.07
C LEU A 241 -12.56 9.79 -2.61
N ALA A 242 -12.74 9.28 -3.82
CA ALA A 242 -14.06 9.06 -4.40
C ALA A 242 -14.86 8.03 -3.60
N GLU A 243 -14.21 6.94 -3.20
CA GLU A 243 -14.83 5.86 -2.46
C GLU A 243 -15.22 6.27 -1.04
N ARG A 244 -14.27 6.82 -0.27
CA ARG A 244 -14.47 7.05 1.17
C ARG A 244 -15.04 8.42 1.51
N PHE A 245 -14.80 9.43 0.67
CA PHE A 245 -15.21 10.82 0.93
C PHE A 245 -16.19 11.38 -0.10
N GLY A 246 -16.52 10.59 -1.13
CA GLY A 246 -17.40 11.02 -2.19
C GLY A 246 -16.82 12.11 -3.10
N ASP A 247 -15.49 12.23 -3.18
CA ASP A 247 -14.81 13.24 -4.00
C ASP A 247 -14.82 12.84 -5.49
N PRO A 248 -15.40 13.64 -6.40
CA PRO A 248 -15.51 13.26 -7.81
C PRO A 248 -14.22 13.44 -8.61
N SER A 249 -13.14 13.98 -8.02
CA SER A 249 -11.91 14.41 -8.71
C SER A 249 -11.23 13.30 -9.53
N PHE A 250 -11.38 12.02 -9.14
CA PHE A 250 -10.90 10.88 -9.93
C PHE A 250 -11.51 10.87 -11.34
N PHE A 251 -12.83 11.02 -11.41
CA PHE A 251 -13.60 10.93 -12.66
C PHE A 251 -13.59 12.23 -13.47
N GLU A 252 -13.03 13.32 -12.95
CA GLU A 252 -12.82 14.57 -13.70
C GLU A 252 -11.53 14.57 -14.54
N ARG A 253 -10.68 13.57 -14.31
CA ARG A 253 -9.43 13.39 -15.04
C ARG A 253 -9.61 12.49 -16.27
N PRO A 254 -8.67 12.53 -17.24
CA PRO A 254 -8.64 11.55 -18.30
C PRO A 254 -8.64 10.14 -17.73
N ARG A 255 -9.41 9.25 -18.37
CA ARG A 255 -9.55 7.85 -17.95
C ARG A 255 -8.18 7.18 -18.02
N HIS A 256 -7.75 6.65 -16.88
CA HIS A 256 -6.50 5.93 -16.73
C HIS A 256 -6.78 4.62 -16.04
N ASP A 257 -6.14 3.56 -16.52
CA ASP A 257 -6.11 2.30 -15.79
C ASP A 257 -5.30 2.49 -14.50
N VAL A 258 -5.91 2.08 -13.39
CA VAL A 258 -5.33 2.14 -12.05
C VAL A 258 -5.13 0.75 -11.46
N GLY A 259 -5.29 -0.32 -12.25
CA GLY A 259 -5.14 -1.70 -11.78
C GLY A 259 -6.10 -2.06 -10.63
N ALA A 260 -7.18 -1.29 -10.46
CA ALA A 260 -8.27 -1.62 -9.56
C ALA A 260 -9.38 -2.30 -10.35
N ASP A 261 -10.22 -3.08 -9.68
CA ASP A 261 -11.34 -3.75 -10.30
C ASP A 261 -12.28 -2.72 -10.98
N PRO A 262 -12.46 -2.79 -12.31
CA PRO A 262 -13.36 -1.91 -13.04
C PRO A 262 -14.81 -1.94 -12.52
N SER A 263 -15.29 -3.07 -12.01
CA SER A 263 -16.65 -3.18 -11.45
C SER A 263 -16.76 -2.36 -10.16
N ALA A 264 -15.80 -2.47 -9.25
CA ALA A 264 -15.73 -1.60 -8.07
C ALA A 264 -15.68 -0.10 -8.42
N ILE A 265 -14.92 0.29 -9.45
CA ILE A 265 -14.87 1.69 -9.91
C ILE A 265 -16.25 2.15 -10.42
N ALA A 266 -16.98 1.28 -11.14
CA ALA A 266 -18.31 1.60 -11.62
C ALA A 266 -19.30 1.86 -10.48
N GLU A 267 -19.29 1.03 -9.43
CA GLU A 267 -20.14 1.22 -8.25
C GLU A 267 -19.87 2.55 -7.54
N ILE A 268 -18.59 2.94 -7.42
CA ILE A 268 -18.21 4.25 -6.87
C ILE A 268 -18.81 5.37 -7.73
N ALA A 269 -18.70 5.26 -9.07
CA ALA A 269 -19.26 6.25 -9.99
C ALA A 269 -20.79 6.38 -9.84
N GLU A 270 -21.51 5.29 -9.67
CA GLU A 270 -22.97 5.29 -9.49
C GLU A 270 -23.40 5.92 -8.18
N ARG A 271 -22.70 5.59 -7.09
CA ARG A 271 -22.94 6.23 -5.79
C ARG A 271 -22.76 7.74 -5.85
N LEU A 272 -21.88 8.22 -6.72
CA LEU A 272 -21.67 9.64 -7.02
C LEU A 272 -22.65 10.22 -8.07
N GLY A 273 -23.57 9.42 -8.59
CA GLY A 273 -24.52 9.83 -9.63
C GLY A 273 -23.91 10.00 -11.02
N ARG A 274 -22.71 9.48 -11.26
CA ARG A 274 -21.95 9.62 -12.52
C ARG A 274 -22.24 8.47 -13.50
N VAL A 275 -23.48 8.42 -13.97
CA VAL A 275 -24.01 7.35 -14.84
C VAL A 275 -23.14 7.08 -16.10
N ALA A 276 -22.57 8.13 -16.70
CA ALA A 276 -21.73 7.98 -17.90
C ALA A 276 -20.37 7.32 -17.60
N ASP A 277 -19.82 7.53 -16.41
CA ASP A 277 -18.57 6.92 -15.99
C ASP A 277 -18.80 5.51 -15.46
N ALA A 278 -19.90 5.28 -14.73
CA ALA A 278 -20.37 3.96 -14.34
C ALA A 278 -20.50 3.03 -15.56
N LYS A 279 -21.25 3.46 -16.57
CA LYS A 279 -21.41 2.72 -17.84
C LYS A 279 -20.07 2.41 -18.49
N HIS A 280 -19.13 3.36 -18.47
CA HIS A 280 -17.82 3.14 -19.05
C HIS A 280 -17.04 2.04 -18.32
N TRP A 281 -16.97 2.11 -17.00
CA TRP A 281 -16.22 1.15 -16.20
C TRP A 281 -16.88 -0.25 -16.21
N LEU A 282 -18.21 -0.32 -16.23
CA LEU A 282 -18.93 -1.58 -16.51
C LEU A 282 -18.58 -2.15 -17.88
N THR A 283 -18.42 -1.32 -18.90
CA THR A 283 -17.99 -1.78 -20.23
C THR A 283 -16.58 -2.39 -20.16
N VAL A 284 -15.66 -1.76 -19.43
CA VAL A 284 -14.30 -2.29 -19.23
C VAL A 284 -14.33 -3.61 -18.46
N ALA A 285 -15.14 -3.71 -17.40
CA ALA A 285 -15.33 -4.95 -16.65
C ALA A 285 -15.87 -6.08 -17.54
N ALA A 286 -16.93 -5.81 -18.30
CA ALA A 286 -17.53 -6.74 -19.23
C ALA A 286 -16.55 -7.20 -20.32
N GLU A 287 -15.75 -6.29 -20.89
CA GLU A 287 -14.70 -6.62 -21.85
C GLU A 287 -13.59 -7.51 -21.25
N ASN A 288 -13.35 -7.41 -19.94
CA ASN A 288 -12.45 -8.30 -19.19
C ASN A 288 -13.08 -9.63 -18.75
N GLY A 289 -14.35 -9.88 -19.10
CA GLY A 289 -15.04 -11.14 -18.85
C GLY A 289 -15.96 -11.14 -17.62
N ASP A 290 -16.19 -10.01 -16.96
CA ASP A 290 -17.14 -9.91 -15.87
C ASP A 290 -18.58 -10.05 -16.38
N THR A 291 -19.22 -11.17 -16.03
CA THR A 291 -20.58 -11.51 -16.49
C THR A 291 -21.66 -10.73 -15.76
N ASP A 292 -21.40 -10.27 -14.53
CA ASP A 292 -22.34 -9.44 -13.78
C ASP A 292 -22.34 -8.03 -14.39
N ALA A 293 -21.18 -7.50 -14.76
CA ALA A 293 -21.10 -6.25 -15.50
C ALA A 293 -21.83 -6.31 -16.85
N MET A 294 -21.70 -7.43 -17.59
CA MET A 294 -22.45 -7.66 -18.83
C MET A 294 -23.97 -7.62 -18.60
N LEU A 295 -24.44 -8.30 -17.55
CA LEU A 295 -25.87 -8.32 -17.20
C LEU A 295 -26.37 -6.92 -16.87
N ARG A 296 -25.64 -6.19 -16.02
CA ARG A 296 -25.98 -4.81 -15.65
C ARG A 296 -26.00 -3.86 -16.84
N LEU A 297 -25.08 -4.00 -17.80
CA LEU A 297 -25.13 -3.21 -19.04
C LEU A 297 -26.42 -3.47 -19.83
N ILE A 298 -26.85 -4.73 -19.95
CA ILE A 298 -28.10 -5.09 -20.63
C ILE A 298 -29.30 -4.48 -19.89
N GLU A 299 -29.34 -4.65 -18.57
CA GLU A 299 -30.50 -4.30 -17.76
C GLU A 299 -30.62 -2.81 -17.47
N GLU A 300 -29.53 -2.06 -17.38
CA GLU A 300 -29.56 -0.68 -16.87
C GLU A 300 -29.13 0.37 -17.91
N HIS A 301 -28.28 0.00 -18.86
CA HIS A 301 -27.57 0.99 -19.71
C HIS A 301 -27.80 0.89 -21.21
N ASP A 302 -28.03 -0.31 -21.73
CA ASP A 302 -28.12 -0.61 -23.17
C ASP A 302 -29.51 -1.08 -23.61
N GLN A 303 -30.54 -1.00 -22.75
CA GLN A 303 -31.92 -1.42 -23.05
C GLN A 303 -32.45 -0.95 -24.42
N GLY A 304 -32.04 0.24 -24.88
CA GLY A 304 -32.43 0.82 -26.17
C GLY A 304 -31.60 0.38 -27.38
N ASP A 305 -30.47 -0.30 -27.17
CA ASP A 305 -29.54 -0.78 -28.19
C ASP A 305 -29.49 -2.32 -28.18
N LEU A 306 -30.46 -2.92 -28.87
CA LEU A 306 -30.58 -4.38 -28.98
C LEU A 306 -29.31 -5.05 -29.51
N ALA A 307 -28.57 -4.39 -30.40
CA ALA A 307 -27.34 -4.95 -30.95
C ALA A 307 -26.25 -5.06 -29.88
N ARG A 308 -26.13 -4.04 -29.01
CA ARG A 308 -25.26 -4.11 -27.84
C ARG A 308 -25.70 -5.15 -26.83
N CYS A 309 -26.99 -5.22 -26.49
CA CYS A 309 -27.47 -6.25 -25.56
C CYS A 309 -27.13 -7.67 -26.04
N TRP A 310 -27.33 -7.95 -27.34
CA TRP A 310 -26.97 -9.25 -27.92
C TRP A 310 -25.47 -9.50 -27.96
N THR A 311 -24.65 -8.45 -28.06
CA THR A 311 -23.19 -8.56 -27.98
C THR A 311 -22.77 -9.05 -26.59
N TRP A 312 -23.36 -8.49 -25.53
CA TRP A 312 -23.09 -8.92 -24.14
C TRP A 312 -23.54 -10.35 -23.87
N VAL A 313 -24.75 -10.74 -24.30
CA VAL A 313 -25.23 -12.13 -24.19
C VAL A 313 -24.31 -13.12 -24.94
N TYR A 314 -23.78 -12.71 -26.10
CA TYR A 314 -22.86 -13.56 -26.84
C TYR A 314 -21.50 -13.66 -26.16
N LEU A 315 -20.96 -12.55 -25.66
CA LEU A 315 -19.69 -12.52 -24.94
C LEU A 315 -19.75 -13.36 -23.66
N SER A 316 -20.85 -13.28 -22.90
CA SER A 316 -21.02 -14.07 -21.67
C SER A 316 -20.86 -15.56 -21.97
N ARG A 317 -21.45 -16.05 -23.06
CA ARG A 317 -21.35 -17.46 -23.47
C ARG A 317 -19.94 -17.88 -23.84
N LEU A 318 -19.17 -16.97 -24.45
CA LEU A 318 -17.76 -17.24 -24.78
C LEU A 318 -16.89 -17.37 -23.53
N VAL A 319 -17.20 -16.63 -22.47
CA VAL A 319 -16.49 -16.71 -21.18
C VAL A 319 -17.05 -17.80 -20.25
N GLY A 320 -18.03 -18.59 -20.71
CA GLY A 320 -18.54 -19.77 -20.02
C GLY A 320 -19.88 -19.61 -19.30
N THR A 321 -20.49 -18.42 -19.33
CA THR A 321 -21.75 -18.12 -18.63
C THR A 321 -22.88 -17.81 -19.61
N ASP A 322 -23.98 -18.55 -19.55
CA ASP A 322 -25.12 -18.32 -20.44
C ASP A 322 -26.20 -17.47 -19.76
N LEU A 323 -26.14 -16.15 -19.93
CA LEU A 323 -27.11 -15.18 -19.38
C LEU A 323 -28.54 -15.35 -19.95
N SER A 324 -28.74 -16.19 -20.97
CA SER A 324 -30.08 -16.47 -21.51
C SER A 324 -30.82 -17.59 -20.77
N LYS A 325 -30.14 -18.31 -19.87
CA LYS A 325 -30.74 -19.34 -19.03
C LYS A 325 -31.07 -18.73 -17.68
N ASP A 326 -32.26 -18.99 -17.17
CA ASP A 326 -32.54 -18.68 -15.77
C ASP A 326 -31.83 -19.69 -14.83
N ALA A 327 -31.62 -19.27 -13.58
CA ALA A 327 -31.14 -20.13 -12.50
C ALA A 327 -32.30 -20.76 -11.69
N TYR A 328 -33.54 -20.60 -12.15
CA TYR A 328 -34.74 -21.10 -11.46
C TYR A 328 -34.99 -22.55 -11.87
N TYR A 329 -34.53 -23.48 -11.05
CA TYR A 329 -35.14 -24.81 -11.05
C TYR A 329 -36.49 -24.73 -10.34
N ALA A 330 -37.54 -25.23 -10.99
CA ALA A 330 -38.83 -25.43 -10.32
C ALA A 330 -38.60 -26.42 -9.17
N ILE A 331 -38.61 -25.93 -7.92
CA ILE A 331 -38.78 -26.79 -6.76
C ILE A 331 -40.24 -27.24 -6.78
N ASN A 332 -40.48 -28.42 -7.34
CA ASN A 332 -41.71 -29.13 -7.05
C ASN A 332 -41.60 -29.56 -5.59
N GLU A 333 -42.10 -28.75 -4.65
CA GLU A 333 -42.52 -29.27 -3.35
C GLU A 333 -43.70 -30.20 -3.63
N ASP A 334 -43.39 -31.44 -3.99
CA ASP A 334 -44.34 -32.54 -3.96
C ASP A 334 -44.67 -32.76 -2.49
N GLY A 335 -45.65 -32.00 -1.98
CA GLY A 335 -46.12 -32.08 -0.60
C GLY A 335 -46.48 -33.51 -0.24
N SER A 336 -45.54 -34.21 0.40
CA SER A 336 -45.70 -35.56 0.92
C SER A 336 -44.93 -35.75 2.22
#